data_AF-A0A536L693-F1
#
_entry.id   AF-A0A536L693-F1
#
_cell.length_a   1.000
_cell.length_b   1.000
_cell.length_c   1.000
_cell.angle_alpha   90.00
_cell.angle_beta   90.00
_cell.angle_gamma   90.00
#
_symmetry.space_group_name_H-M   'P 1'
#
loop_
_entity.id
_entity.type
_entity.pdbx_description
1 polymer ?
#
loop_
_entity_poly.entity_id
_entity_poly.type
_entity_poly.pdbx_seq_one_letter_code
_entity_poly.pdbx_strand_id
1 'polypeptide(L)'
;MTAEVDEISSDAFLKVETHGIDAIPDAERHGRPRELGFLWAGAFVNYASLLTASLLTTYYGLGVWDGLLAVLIGTLAGAVILGLLSNTGPKSGQPQIVFTRRIFGNRGAYPGAVLTLFL
;
A
#
# COMPACT_ATOMS: atom_id res chain seq x y z
N MET A 1 29.20 12.85 33.42
CA MET A 1 29.01 13.47 32.10
C MET A 1 28.91 12.34 31.08
N THR A 2 27.72 11.74 30.99
CA THR A 2 27.40 10.70 30.01
C THR A 2 26.09 11.13 29.40
N ALA A 3 26.16 11.44 28.12
CA ALA A 3 25.17 12.16 27.34
C ALA A 3 23.77 11.58 27.53
N GLU A 4 22.87 12.48 27.90
CA GLU A 4 21.44 12.42 27.62
C GLU A 4 21.30 12.19 26.12
N VAL A 5 21.01 10.95 25.71
CA VAL A 5 20.75 10.63 24.31
C VAL A 5 19.37 11.19 24.01
N ASP A 6 19.44 12.36 23.39
CA ASP A 6 18.43 13.18 22.78
C ASP A 6 17.16 12.41 22.36
N GLU A 7 16.04 12.96 22.80
CA GLU A 7 14.68 12.57 22.42
C GLU A 7 14.56 12.66 20.89
N ILE A 8 14.62 11.51 20.19
CA ILE A 8 14.47 11.47 18.72
C ILE A 8 13.01 11.82 18.39
N SER A 9 12.75 13.11 18.27
CA SER A 9 11.45 13.68 17.94
C SER A 9 11.36 14.09 16.47
N SER A 10 10.28 13.60 15.88
CA SER A 10 9.56 13.98 14.66
C SER A 10 10.24 13.75 13.30
N ASP A 11 9.67 12.79 12.56
CA ASP A 11 9.44 12.88 11.12
C ASP A 11 8.88 14.27 10.80
N ALA A 12 9.72 15.13 10.22
CA ALA A 12 9.39 16.51 9.89
C ALA A 12 9.61 16.76 8.41
N PHE A 13 8.79 17.62 7.82
CA PHE A 13 8.91 17.99 6.41
C PHE A 13 10.32 18.53 6.11
N LEU A 14 11.01 17.92 5.14
CA LEU A 14 12.43 18.17 4.75
C LEU A 14 13.52 17.64 5.70
N LYS A 15 13.18 16.86 6.72
CA LYS A 15 14.15 16.12 7.54
C LYS A 15 14.43 14.74 6.92
N VAL A 16 15.64 14.23 7.08
CA VAL A 16 16.03 12.89 6.61
C VAL A 16 15.35 11.84 7.49
N GLU A 17 14.61 10.93 6.86
CA GLU A 17 13.97 9.78 7.50
C GLU A 17 15.05 8.83 8.07
N THR A 18 14.83 8.33 9.29
CA THR A 18 15.88 7.63 10.07
C THR A 18 15.55 6.16 10.39
N HIS A 19 14.29 5.72 10.28
CA HIS A 19 13.86 4.35 10.62
C HIS A 19 14.15 3.33 9.51
N GLY A 20 14.11 3.73 8.24
CA GLY A 20 14.43 2.90 7.09
C GLY A 20 13.60 1.61 7.03
N ILE A 21 14.16 0.49 7.50
CA ILE A 21 13.52 -0.84 7.49
C ILE A 21 12.95 -1.26 8.85
N ASP A 22 13.20 -0.49 9.89
CA ASP A 22 12.79 -0.80 11.25
C ASP A 22 11.29 -0.53 11.46
N ALA A 23 10.77 -1.01 12.59
CA ALA A 23 9.35 -0.84 12.91
C ALA A 23 9.09 0.57 13.45
N ILE A 24 8.12 1.27 12.88
CA ILE A 24 7.74 2.63 13.32
C ILE A 24 7.05 2.55 14.70
N PRO A 25 7.53 3.29 15.73
CA PRO A 25 6.91 3.35 17.06
C PRO A 25 5.49 3.91 17.03
N ASP A 26 4.65 3.52 17.99
CA ASP A 26 3.24 3.95 18.04
C ASP A 26 3.05 5.47 18.11
N ALA A 27 3.97 6.18 18.79
CA ALA A 27 3.92 7.64 18.94
C ALA A 27 4.13 8.40 17.62
N GLU A 28 4.79 7.78 16.65
CA GLU A 28 5.11 8.40 15.35
C GLU A 28 4.06 8.05 14.28
N ARG A 29 3.09 7.18 14.59
CA ARG A 29 2.03 6.79 13.66
C ARG A 29 0.91 7.83 13.62
N HIS A 30 0.99 8.74 12.65
CA HIS A 30 0.02 9.83 12.48
C HIS A 30 -0.97 9.65 11.31
N GLY A 31 -0.82 8.60 10.50
CA GLY A 31 -1.67 8.35 9.32
C GLY A 31 -3.10 7.97 9.67
N ARG A 32 -4.08 8.59 8.99
CA ARG A 32 -5.52 8.31 9.19
C ARG A 32 -6.07 7.44 8.05
N PRO A 33 -6.97 6.48 8.32
CA PRO A 33 -7.55 5.64 7.26
C PRO A 33 -8.25 6.41 6.13
N ARG A 34 -8.80 7.59 6.43
CA ARG A 34 -9.43 8.45 5.42
C ARG A 34 -8.45 9.02 4.38
N GLU A 35 -7.19 9.19 4.77
CA GLU A 35 -6.13 9.72 3.89
C GLU A 35 -5.75 8.69 2.83
N LEU A 36 -5.90 7.40 3.13
CA LEU A 36 -5.71 6.31 2.17
C LEU A 36 -6.66 6.43 0.98
N GLY A 37 -7.86 6.99 1.15
CA GLY A 37 -8.81 7.17 0.05
C GLY A 37 -8.23 8.03 -1.07
N PHE A 38 -7.58 9.14 -0.72
CA PHE A 38 -6.93 10.01 -1.71
C PHE A 38 -5.66 9.38 -2.29
N LEU A 39 -4.89 8.66 -1.46
CA LEU A 39 -3.72 7.91 -1.91
C LEU A 39 -4.11 6.88 -2.99
N TRP A 40 -5.17 6.11 -2.74
CA TRP A 40 -5.68 5.11 -3.68
C TRP A 40 -6.30 5.73 -4.92
N ALA A 41 -7.06 6.82 -4.76
CA ALA A 41 -7.59 7.55 -5.90
C ALA A 41 -6.46 7.98 -6.84
N GLY A 42 -5.39 8.59 -6.32
CA GLY A 42 -4.21 8.98 -7.09
C GLY A 42 -3.51 7.80 -7.78
N ALA A 43 -3.34 6.68 -7.07
CA ALA A 43 -2.69 5.48 -7.61
C ALA A 43 -3.45 4.87 -8.81
N PHE A 44 -4.79 5.00 -8.85
CA PHE A 44 -5.61 4.46 -9.93
C PHE A 44 -5.80 5.41 -11.12
N VAL A 45 -5.35 6.67 -11.04
CA VAL A 45 -5.31 7.56 -12.20
C VAL A 45 -4.09 7.22 -13.05
N ASN A 46 -4.21 6.17 -13.83
CA ASN A 46 -3.15 5.69 -14.71
C ASN A 46 -3.73 5.13 -16.03
N TYR A 47 -2.86 4.92 -17.01
CA TYR A 47 -3.25 4.43 -18.33
C TYR A 47 -3.88 3.04 -18.30
N ALA A 48 -3.46 2.16 -17.39
CA ALA A 48 -4.05 0.82 -17.29
C ALA A 48 -5.55 0.90 -16.95
N SER A 49 -5.93 1.78 -16.02
CA SER A 49 -7.35 2.03 -15.70
C SER A 49 -8.16 2.53 -16.90
N LEU A 50 -7.58 3.42 -17.72
CA LEU A 50 -8.24 3.92 -18.94
C LEU A 50 -8.42 2.80 -19.98
N LEU A 51 -7.40 1.96 -20.17
CA LEU A 51 -7.47 0.83 -21.08
C LEU A 51 -8.51 -0.19 -20.62
N THR A 52 -8.56 -0.49 -19.32
CA THR A 52 -9.59 -1.37 -18.76
C THR A 52 -11.00 -0.82 -19.03
N ALA A 53 -11.23 0.49 -18.82
CA ALA A 53 -12.51 1.12 -19.10
C ALA A 53 -12.88 1.03 -20.59
N SER A 54 -11.91 1.24 -21.49
CA SER A 54 -12.11 1.08 -22.94
C SER A 54 -12.45 -0.36 -23.32
N LEU A 55 -11.80 -1.36 -22.73
CA LEU A 55 -12.07 -2.77 -23.02
C LEU A 55 -13.49 -3.17 -22.62
N LEU A 56 -13.97 -2.69 -21.47
CA LEU A 56 -15.33 -2.97 -21.01
C LEU A 56 -16.40 -2.55 -22.03
N THR A 57 -16.23 -1.40 -22.67
CA THR A 57 -17.20 -0.89 -23.64
C THR A 57 -16.97 -1.42 -25.05
N THR A 58 -15.73 -1.49 -25.51
CA THR A 58 -15.41 -1.85 -26.90
C THR A 58 -15.35 -3.35 -27.15
N TYR A 59 -14.78 -4.12 -26.22
CA TYR A 59 -14.59 -5.56 -26.40
C TYR A 59 -15.71 -6.37 -25.75
N TYR A 60 -16.05 -6.03 -24.50
CA TYR A 60 -17.11 -6.73 -23.78
C TYR A 60 -18.52 -6.19 -24.10
N GLY A 61 -18.61 -5.05 -24.81
CA GLY A 61 -19.87 -4.50 -25.28
C GLY A 61 -20.78 -3.94 -24.17
N LEU A 62 -20.25 -3.67 -22.97
CA LEU A 62 -21.05 -3.10 -21.90
C LEU A 62 -21.40 -1.63 -22.20
N GLY A 63 -22.63 -1.23 -21.85
CA GLY A 63 -22.99 0.18 -21.80
C GLY A 63 -22.15 0.91 -20.74
N VAL A 64 -22.07 2.25 -20.85
CA VAL A 64 -21.27 3.07 -19.91
C VAL A 64 -21.69 2.84 -18.45
N TRP A 65 -23.00 2.74 -18.21
CA TRP A 65 -23.55 2.51 -16.86
C TRP A 65 -23.26 1.10 -16.34
N ASP A 66 -23.43 0.08 -17.19
CA ASP A 66 -23.15 -1.31 -16.81
C ASP A 66 -21.65 -1.52 -16.56
N GLY A 67 -20.79 -0.92 -17.39
CA GLY A 67 -19.34 -0.91 -17.18
C GLY A 67 -18.95 -0.23 -15.87
N LEU A 68 -19.57 0.90 -15.55
CA LEU A 68 -19.32 1.61 -14.29
C LEU A 68 -19.77 0.78 -13.07
N LEU A 69 -20.92 0.09 -13.16
CA LEU A 69 -21.37 -0.84 -12.13
C LEU A 69 -20.44 -2.04 -11.99
N ALA A 70 -19.99 -2.63 -13.10
CA ALA A 70 -19.05 -3.74 -13.09
C ALA A 70 -17.72 -3.37 -12.43
N VAL A 71 -17.17 -2.19 -12.76
CA VAL A 71 -15.96 -1.64 -12.12
C VAL A 71 -16.22 -1.43 -10.63
N LEU A 72 -17.32 -0.77 -10.25
CA LEU A 72 -17.65 -0.49 -8.86
C LEU A 72 -17.73 -1.79 -8.03
N ILE A 73 -18.43 -2.80 -8.53
CA ILE A 73 -18.57 -4.09 -7.84
C ILE A 73 -17.21 -4.79 -7.72
N GLY A 74 -16.43 -4.83 -8.81
CA GLY A 74 -15.09 -5.42 -8.81
C GLY A 74 -14.14 -4.72 -7.83
N THR A 75 -14.12 -3.39 -7.83
CA THR A 75 -13.31 -2.58 -6.92
C THR A 75 -13.74 -2.79 -5.47
N LEU A 76 -15.04 -2.82 -5.16
CA LEU A 76 -15.53 -3.07 -3.80
C LEU A 76 -15.15 -4.48 -3.32
N ALA A 77 -15.30 -5.50 -4.17
CA ALA A 77 -14.91 -6.87 -3.84
C ALA A 77 -13.40 -6.96 -3.55
N GLY A 78 -12.56 -6.36 -4.40
CA GLY A 78 -11.13 -6.27 -4.17
C GLY A 78 -10.75 -5.49 -2.92
N ALA A 79 -11.43 -4.37 -2.66
CA ALA A 79 -11.21 -3.53 -1.50
C ALA A 79 -11.53 -4.25 -0.18
N VAL A 80 -12.55 -5.13 -0.16
CA VAL A 80 -12.86 -5.95 1.02
C VAL A 80 -11.70 -6.90 1.33
N ILE A 81 -11.22 -7.65 0.34
CA ILE A 81 -10.11 -8.59 0.51
C ILE A 81 -8.85 -7.85 0.96
N LEU A 82 -8.53 -6.75 0.28
CA LEU A 82 -7.38 -5.92 0.60
C LEU A 82 -7.48 -5.30 2.00
N GLY A 83 -8.68 -4.84 2.39
CA GLY A 83 -8.95 -4.28 3.70
C GLY A 83 -8.71 -5.29 4.82
N LEU A 84 -9.15 -6.55 4.62
CA LEU A 84 -8.89 -7.63 5.57
C LEU A 84 -7.38 -7.89 5.71
N LEU A 85 -6.64 -7.90 4.61
CA LEU A 85 -5.21 -8.16 4.60
C LEU A 85 -4.38 -6.99 5.18
N SER A 86 -4.90 -5.77 5.03
CA SER A 86 -4.26 -4.53 5.47
C SER A 86 -4.07 -4.44 7.00
N ASN A 87 -4.78 -5.24 7.79
CA ASN A 87 -4.63 -5.31 9.25
C ASN A 87 -3.20 -5.68 9.70
N THR A 88 -2.43 -6.35 8.85
CA THR A 88 -1.04 -6.74 9.13
C THR A 88 -0.06 -5.55 9.13
N GLY A 89 -0.36 -4.49 8.37
CA GLY A 89 0.46 -3.29 8.26
C GLY A 89 0.56 -2.54 9.60
N PRO A 90 -0.55 -2.01 10.15
CA PRO A 90 -0.54 -1.27 11.40
C PRO A 90 -0.02 -2.07 12.60
N LYS A 91 -0.20 -3.40 12.59
CA LYS A 91 0.27 -4.28 13.67
C LYS A 91 1.77 -4.52 13.64
N SER A 92 2.36 -4.65 12.46
CA SER A 92 3.79 -4.93 12.33
C SER A 92 4.62 -3.65 12.37
N GLY A 93 4.09 -2.53 11.86
CA GLY A 93 4.81 -1.26 11.75
C GLY A 93 6.03 -1.33 10.84
N GLN A 94 6.21 -2.43 10.09
CA GLN A 94 7.38 -2.72 9.27
C GLN A 94 7.04 -2.70 7.78
N PRO A 95 8.01 -2.42 6.90
CA PRO A 95 7.83 -2.58 5.47
C PRO A 95 7.44 -4.02 5.11
N GLN A 96 6.49 -4.19 4.18
CA GLN A 96 5.97 -5.51 3.80
C GLN A 96 7.06 -6.47 3.31
N ILE A 97 8.11 -5.96 2.66
CA ILE A 97 9.26 -6.76 2.20
C ILE A 97 10.01 -7.40 3.38
N VAL A 98 10.19 -6.66 4.48
CA VAL A 98 10.85 -7.15 5.71
C VAL A 98 9.93 -8.11 6.45
N PHE A 99 8.64 -7.77 6.55
CA PHE A 99 7.63 -8.61 7.18
C PHE A 99 7.52 -9.99 6.51
N THR A 100 7.60 -10.05 5.18
CA THR A 100 7.53 -11.29 4.39
C THR A 100 8.66 -12.26 4.75
N ARG A 101 9.85 -11.75 5.12
CA ARG A 101 10.98 -12.57 5.59
C ARG A 101 10.69 -13.29 6.91
N ARG A 102 9.79 -12.75 7.75
CA ARG A 102 9.38 -13.43 9.00
C ARG A 102 8.48 -14.64 8.73
N ILE A 103 7.71 -14.61 7.64
CA ILE A 103 6.78 -15.70 7.27
C ILE A 103 7.51 -16.78 6.46
N PHE A 104 8.26 -16.39 5.43
CA PHE A 104 8.86 -17.32 4.47
C PHE A 104 10.36 -17.57 4.70
N GLY A 105 10.97 -16.89 5.67
CA GLY A 105 12.41 -16.90 5.87
C GLY A 105 13.16 -16.05 4.83
N ASN A 106 14.48 -15.89 5.03
CA ASN A 106 15.29 -15.00 4.20
C ASN A 106 15.36 -15.45 2.73
N ARG A 107 15.46 -16.77 2.49
CA ARG A 107 15.51 -17.34 1.13
C ARG A 107 14.13 -17.42 0.47
N GLY A 108 13.08 -17.68 1.26
CA GLY A 108 11.70 -17.77 0.75
C GLY A 108 11.10 -16.42 0.38
N ALA A 109 11.67 -15.30 0.84
CA ALA A 109 11.25 -13.96 0.45
C ALA A 109 11.82 -13.49 -0.90
N TYR A 110 12.85 -14.16 -1.45
CA TYR A 110 13.49 -13.74 -2.71
C TYR A 110 12.56 -13.76 -3.92
N PRO A 111 11.73 -14.79 -4.15
CA PRO A 111 10.82 -14.80 -5.30
C PRO A 111 9.87 -13.60 -5.28
N GLY A 112 9.32 -13.25 -4.11
CA GLY A 112 8.46 -12.08 -3.95
C GLY A 112 9.22 -10.78 -4.23
N ALA A 113 10.43 -10.62 -3.67
CA ALA A 113 11.25 -9.44 -3.91
C ALA A 113 11.65 -9.26 -5.38
N VAL A 114 11.96 -10.37 -6.07
CA VAL A 114 12.26 -10.38 -7.51
C VAL A 114 11.02 -9.96 -8.29
N LEU A 115 9.86 -10.54 -8.01
CA LEU A 115 8.61 -10.18 -8.67
C LEU A 115 8.29 -8.69 -8.54
N THR A 116 8.50 -8.09 -7.36
CA THR A 116 8.31 -6.66 -7.14
C THR A 116 9.27 -5.78 -7.94
N LEU A 117 10.46 -6.26 -8.29
CA LEU A 117 11.42 -5.49 -9.10
C LEU A 117 11.02 -5.45 -10.59
N PHE A 118 10.26 -6.45 -11.05
CA PHE A 118 9.86 -6.59 -12.45
C PHE A 118 8.44 -6.08 -12.78
N LEU A 119 7.61 -5.82 -11.76
CA LEU A 119 6.26 -5.26 -11.89
C LEU A 119 6.26 -3.74 -11.76
#